data_AF-A0A4Q5QWT3-F1
#
_entry.id   AF-A0A4Q5QWT3-F1
#
_cell.length_a   1.000
_cell.length_b   1.000
_cell.length_c   1.000
_cell.angle_alpha   90.00
_cell.angle_beta   90.00
_cell.angle_gamma   90.00
#
_symmetry.space_group_name_H-M   'P 1'
#
loop_
_entity.id
_entity.type
_entity.pdbx_description
1 polymer ?
#
loop_
_entity_poly.entity_id
_entity_poly.type
_entity_poly.pdbx_seq_one_letter_code
_entity_poly.pdbx_strand_id
1 'polypeptide(L)'
;GESEIVGGFHVEYGAMTFGLFFLGEYANMILMSGLTSILFLGGWLSPIPFAPFTWVPGPIWFIIKICLVLFMFVWVRATFPRFRYDQLMRLGWKVFLPLSLGWLILTAGVLLAFGWLPGQQGV
;
A
#
# COMPACT_ATOMS: atom_id res chain seq x y z
N GLY A 1 -10.54 13.67 -17.00
CA GLY A 1 -9.95 12.47 -17.60
C GLY A 1 -9.22 12.93 -18.82
N GLU A 2 -7.94 12.62 -18.93
CA GLU A 2 -7.11 12.89 -20.12
C GLU A 2 -7.50 11.98 -21.29
N SER A 3 -8.80 11.84 -21.54
CA SER A 3 -9.31 11.20 -22.75
C SER A 3 -9.42 12.21 -23.91
N GLU A 4 -9.05 13.47 -23.68
CA GLU A 4 -8.98 14.57 -24.66
C GLU A 4 -7.52 14.83 -25.13
N ILE A 5 -6.53 14.53 -24.30
CA ILE A 5 -5.12 14.67 -24.65
C ILE A 5 -4.61 13.28 -25.00
N VAL A 6 -4.57 12.98 -26.30
CA VAL A 6 -3.92 11.84 -26.98
C VAL A 6 -2.91 11.10 -26.07
N GLY A 7 -3.37 10.09 -25.33
CA GLY A 7 -2.55 9.15 -24.52
C GLY A 7 -1.46 9.73 -23.60
N GLY A 8 -1.59 10.97 -23.14
CA GLY A 8 -0.67 11.61 -22.19
C GLY A 8 0.81 11.53 -22.60
N PHE A 9 1.71 11.39 -21.62
CA PHE A 9 3.16 11.26 -21.88
C PHE A 9 3.52 9.95 -22.61
N HIS A 10 2.64 8.94 -22.61
CA HIS A 10 2.95 7.64 -23.21
C HIS A 10 2.96 7.65 -24.75
N VAL A 11 2.40 8.68 -25.40
CA VAL A 11 2.30 8.74 -26.87
C VAL A 11 3.58 9.20 -27.55
N GLU A 12 4.47 9.87 -26.84
CA GLU A 12 5.75 10.35 -27.39
C GLU A 12 6.81 9.22 -27.47
N TYR A 13 6.51 8.04 -26.92
CA TYR A 13 7.46 6.94 -26.78
C TYR A 13 7.22 5.82 -27.80
N GLY A 14 8.31 5.32 -28.40
CA GLY A 14 8.27 4.12 -29.23
C GLY A 14 7.83 2.87 -28.45
N ALA A 15 7.39 1.83 -29.16
CA ALA A 15 6.80 0.63 -28.55
C ALA A 15 7.64 -0.02 -27.44
N MET A 16 8.98 0.03 -27.54
CA MET A 16 9.89 -0.52 -26.53
C MET A 16 9.91 0.31 -25.23
N THR A 17 10.00 1.64 -25.32
CA THR A 17 10.01 2.53 -24.15
C THR A 17 8.63 2.61 -23.50
N PHE A 18 7.57 2.58 -24.30
CA PHE A 18 6.20 2.39 -23.81
C PHE A 18 6.08 1.11 -22.96
N GLY A 19 6.60 -0.03 -23.45
CA GLY A 19 6.59 -1.29 -22.71
C GLY A 19 7.31 -1.22 -21.35
N LEU A 20 8.43 -0.48 -21.27
CA LEU A 20 9.16 -0.27 -20.02
C LEU A 20 8.38 0.58 -19.01
N PHE A 21 7.60 1.58 -19.46
CA PHE A 21 6.75 2.36 -18.57
C PHE A 21 5.62 1.53 -17.95
N PHE A 22 4.93 0.69 -18.74
CA PHE A 22 3.92 -0.23 -18.18
C PHE A 22 4.55 -1.24 -17.23
N LEU A 23 5.69 -1.83 -17.60
CA LEU A 23 6.41 -2.73 -16.72
C LEU A 23 6.78 -2.04 -15.41
N GLY A 24 7.25 -0.80 -15.46
CA GLY A 24 7.56 0.01 -14.29
C GLY A 24 6.34 0.32 -13.42
N GLU A 25 5.19 0.63 -14.01
CA GLU A 25 3.94 0.87 -13.26
C GLU A 25 3.47 -0.41 -12.53
N TYR A 26 3.47 -1.55 -13.23
CA TYR A 26 3.12 -2.83 -12.61
C TYR A 26 4.16 -3.29 -11.58
N ALA A 27 5.44 -3.05 -11.82
CA ALA A 27 6.50 -3.35 -10.85
C ALA A 27 6.33 -2.52 -9.56
N ASN A 28 6.00 -1.23 -9.68
CA ASN A 28 5.69 -0.39 -8.53
C ASN A 28 4.45 -0.87 -7.77
N MET A 29 3.40 -1.33 -8.47
CA MET A 29 2.22 -1.90 -7.82
C MET A 29 2.55 -3.15 -6.99
N ILE A 30 3.40 -4.05 -7.51
CA ILE A 30 3.86 -5.24 -6.79
C ILE A 30 4.74 -4.85 -5.60
N LEU A 31 5.66 -3.91 -5.77
CA LEU A 31 6.54 -3.42 -4.71
C LEU A 31 5.74 -2.81 -3.55
N MET A 32 4.79 -1.93 -3.85
CA MET A 32 3.94 -1.30 -2.83
C MET A 32 3.09 -2.33 -2.11
N SER A 33 2.56 -3.34 -2.82
CA SER A 33 1.82 -4.45 -2.20
C SER A 33 2.69 -5.27 -1.25
N GLY A 34 3.95 -5.52 -1.62
CA GLY A 34 4.95 -6.15 -0.76
C GLY A 34 5.24 -5.33 0.50
N LEU A 35 5.47 -4.02 0.34
CA LEU A 35 5.74 -3.11 1.45
C LEU A 35 4.56 -3.03 2.44
N THR A 36 3.33 -2.93 1.93
CA THR A 36 2.11 -2.96 2.76
C THR A 36 2.01 -4.30 3.51
N SER A 37 2.31 -5.42 2.86
CA SER A 37 2.28 -6.73 3.52
C SER A 37 3.30 -6.85 4.65
N ILE A 38 4.48 -6.22 4.53
CA ILE A 38 5.52 -6.24 5.57
C ILE A 38 5.11 -5.34 6.73
N LEU A 39 4.71 -4.09 6.45
CA LEU A 39 4.47 -3.08 7.47
C LEU A 39 3.18 -3.29 8.27
N PHE A 40 2.11 -3.77 7.62
CA PHE A 40 0.79 -3.86 8.25
C PHE A 40 0.28 -5.29 8.44
N LEU A 41 0.70 -6.24 7.60
CA LEU A 41 0.20 -7.63 7.63
C LEU A 41 1.22 -8.62 8.22
N GLY A 42 2.22 -8.15 8.97
CA GLY A 42 3.18 -8.99 9.69
C GLY A 42 4.14 -9.78 8.79
N GLY A 43 4.25 -9.41 7.51
CA GLY A 43 5.18 -10.00 6.55
C GLY A 43 5.10 -11.53 6.48
N TRP A 44 6.13 -12.17 7.05
CA TRP A 44 6.41 -13.59 6.98
C TRP A 44 5.73 -14.41 8.09
N LEU A 45 5.11 -13.75 9.07
CA LEU A 45 4.42 -14.41 10.17
C LEU A 45 3.09 -14.98 9.70
N SER A 46 2.81 -16.22 10.13
CA SER A 46 1.48 -16.82 9.98
C SER A 46 0.47 -15.98 10.78
N PRO A 47 -0.64 -15.51 10.17
CA PRO A 47 -1.67 -14.76 10.88
C PRO A 47 -2.41 -15.61 11.92
N ILE A 48 -2.31 -16.95 11.85
CA ILE A 48 -3.00 -17.88 12.74
C ILE A 48 -1.97 -18.85 13.35
N PRO A 49 -1.70 -18.78 14.67
CA PRO A 49 -0.80 -19.71 15.37
C PRO A 49 -1.54 -21.01 15.73
N PHE A 50 -2.14 -21.70 14.75
CA PHE A 50 -2.83 -22.99 14.94
C PHE A 50 -2.37 -24.01 13.88
N ALA A 51 -2.11 -25.24 14.28
CA ALA A 51 -1.85 -26.35 13.35
C ALA A 51 -3.13 -26.61 12.53
N PRO A 52 -3.09 -26.72 11.18
CA PRO A 52 -1.97 -27.08 10.29
C PRO A 52 -1.27 -25.91 9.56
N PHE A 53 -1.61 -24.65 9.84
CA PHE A 53 -1.11 -23.49 9.07
C PHE A 53 0.35 -23.11 9.37
N THR A 54 0.94 -23.68 10.43
CA THR A 54 2.37 -23.54 10.80
C THR A 54 3.31 -24.41 9.96
N TRP A 55 2.80 -25.41 9.23
CA TRP A 55 3.61 -26.29 8.37
C TRP A 55 3.91 -25.69 7.00
N VAL A 56 3.21 -24.62 6.63
CA VAL A 56 3.42 -23.93 5.36
C VAL A 56 4.62 -22.96 5.50
N PRO A 57 5.64 -23.05 4.64
CA PRO A 57 6.77 -22.13 4.65
C PRO A 57 6.35 -20.65 4.68
N GLY A 58 6.96 -19.86 5.56
CA GLY A 58 6.71 -18.41 5.70
C GLY A 58 6.69 -17.59 4.38
N PRO A 59 7.52 -17.90 3.37
CA PRO A 59 7.46 -17.23 2.06
C PRO A 59 6.13 -17.39 1.32
N ILE A 60 5.45 -18.53 1.48
CA ILE A 60 4.17 -18.79 0.81
C ILE A 60 3.08 -17.89 1.39
N TRP A 61 3.09 -17.65 2.70
CA TRP A 61 2.19 -16.71 3.34
C TRP A 61 2.42 -15.27 2.86
N PHE A 62 3.67 -14.90 2.64
CA PHE A 62 4.02 -13.61 2.10
C PHE A 62 3.47 -13.43 0.66
N ILE A 63 3.66 -14.43 -0.20
CA ILE A 63 3.13 -14.41 -1.57
C ILE A 63 1.60 -14.34 -1.58
N ILE A 64 0.92 -15.12 -0.74
CA ILE A 64 -0.55 -15.08 -0.63
C ILE A 64 -1.04 -13.70 -0.23
N LYS A 65 -0.41 -13.06 0.76
CA LYS A 65 -0.76 -11.70 1.19
C LYS A 65 -0.53 -10.68 0.08
N ILE A 66 0.59 -10.78 -0.66
CA ILE A 66 0.84 -9.95 -1.84
C ILE A 66 -0.25 -10.15 -2.89
N CYS A 67 -0.61 -11.38 -3.21
CA CYS A 67 -1.68 -11.68 -4.17
C CYS A 67 -3.03 -11.10 -3.73
N LEU A 68 -3.35 -11.14 -2.43
CA LEU A 68 -4.56 -10.52 -1.88
C LEU A 68 -4.54 -9.00 -2.04
N VAL A 69 -3.44 -8.34 -1.70
CA VAL A 69 -3.31 -6.87 -1.84
C VAL A 69 -3.35 -6.47 -3.32
N LEU A 70 -2.69 -7.22 -4.21
CA LEU A 70 -2.77 -7.02 -5.66
C LEU A 70 -4.20 -7.20 -6.18
N PHE A 71 -4.92 -8.23 -5.71
CA PHE A 71 -6.32 -8.42 -6.04
C PHE A 71 -7.16 -7.22 -5.60
N MET A 72 -6.91 -6.67 -4.41
CA MET A 72 -7.58 -5.46 -3.93
C MET A 72 -7.28 -4.26 -4.83
N PHE A 73 -6.03 -4.06 -5.29
CA PHE A 73 -5.69 -2.99 -6.23
C PHE A 73 -6.47 -3.09 -7.54
N VAL A 74 -6.54 -4.30 -8.13
CA VAL A 74 -7.30 -4.55 -9.36
C VAL A 74 -8.80 -4.36 -9.12
N TRP A 75 -9.32 -4.81 -7.98
CA TRP A 75 -10.74 -4.68 -7.63
C TRP A 75 -11.16 -3.22 -7.43
N VAL A 76 -10.36 -2.42 -6.73
CA VAL A 76 -10.57 -0.98 -6.55
C VAL A 76 -10.56 -0.28 -7.91
N ARG A 77 -9.61 -0.61 -8.79
CA ARG A 77 -9.55 -0.06 -10.15
C ARG A 77 -10.80 -0.36 -10.97
N ALA A 78 -11.41 -1.53 -10.78
CA ALA A 78 -12.63 -1.94 -11.48
C ALA A 78 -13.91 -1.31 -10.91
N THR A 79 -13.94 -1.00 -9.60
CA THR A 79 -15.17 -0.60 -8.90
C THR A 79 -15.36 0.92 -8.87
N PHE A 80 -14.28 1.69 -8.75
CA PHE A 80 -14.39 3.14 -8.53
C PHE A 80 -14.37 3.95 -9.82
N PRO A 81 -15.30 4.91 -10.00
CA PRO A 81 -15.20 5.93 -11.04
C PRO A 81 -13.94 6.77 -10.87
N ARG A 82 -13.37 7.23 -11.99
CA ARG A 82 -12.15 8.03 -11.99
C ARG A 82 -12.37 9.37 -11.26
N PHE A 83 -11.53 9.67 -10.28
CA PHE A 83 -11.55 10.95 -9.56
C PHE A 83 -10.98 12.09 -10.40
N ARG A 84 -11.53 13.30 -10.24
CA ARG A 84 -10.96 14.52 -10.86
C ARG A 84 -9.72 15.00 -10.08
N TYR A 85 -8.79 15.65 -10.77
CA TYR A 85 -7.56 16.17 -10.17
C TYR A 85 -7.80 17.04 -8.94
N ASP A 86 -8.76 17.98 -9.00
CA ASP A 86 -9.10 18.84 -7.86
C ASP A 86 -9.61 18.07 -6.64
N GLN A 87 -10.31 16.95 -6.87
CA GLN A 87 -10.83 16.11 -5.81
C GLN A 87 -9.70 15.32 -5.16
N LEU A 88 -8.75 14.82 -5.95
CA LEU A 88 -7.55 14.14 -5.46
C LEU A 88 -6.69 15.10 -4.62
N MET A 89 -6.45 16.32 -5.12
CA MET A 89 -5.67 17.33 -4.40
C MET A 89 -6.35 17.70 -3.08
N ARG A 90 -7.68 17.87 -3.09
CA ARG A 90 -8.45 18.13 -1.87
C ARG A 90 -8.38 16.97 -0.88
N LEU A 91 -8.46 15.73 -1.35
CA LEU A 91 -8.37 14.54 -0.50
C LEU A 91 -6.98 14.42 0.15
N GLY A 92 -5.91 14.60 -0.63
CA GLY A 92 -4.53 14.62 -0.12
C GLY A 92 -4.31 15.67 0.95
N TRP A 93 -4.61 16.92 0.63
CA TRP A 93 -4.28 18.06 1.50
C TRP A 93 -5.25 18.28 2.65
N LYS A 94 -6.55 18.07 2.46
CA LYS A 94 -7.55 18.36 3.50
C LYS A 94 -7.94 17.15 4.35
N VAL A 95 -7.69 15.93 3.87
CA VAL A 95 -8.11 14.72 4.60
C VAL A 95 -6.91 13.90 5.04
N PHE A 96 -6.06 13.44 4.11
CA PHE A 96 -4.97 12.54 4.47
C PHE A 96 -3.89 13.19 5.33
N LEU A 97 -3.51 14.43 5.03
CA LEU A 97 -2.46 15.14 5.77
C LEU A 97 -2.85 15.45 7.24
N PRO A 98 -4.03 16.03 7.55
CA PRO A 98 -4.42 16.22 8.94
C PRO A 98 -4.70 14.90 9.66
N LEU A 99 -5.22 13.89 8.96
CA LEU A 99 -5.48 12.58 9.55
C LEU A 99 -4.20 11.85 9.94
N SER A 100 -3.17 11.84 9.08
CA SER A 100 -1.90 11.19 9.38
C SER A 100 -1.16 11.87 10.54
N LEU A 101 -1.19 13.21 10.58
CA LEU A 101 -0.60 13.97 11.67
C LEU A 101 -1.36 13.76 12.99
N GLY A 102 -2.68 13.70 12.94
CA GLY A 102 -3.51 13.35 14.10
C GLY A 102 -3.20 11.95 14.62
N TRP A 103 -3.05 10.96 13.73
CA TRP A 103 -2.70 9.59 14.12
C TRP A 103 -1.30 9.49 14.73
N LEU A 104 -0.34 10.27 14.24
CA LEU A 104 1.00 10.36 14.83
C LEU A 104 0.94 10.88 16.26
N ILE A 105 0.23 11.99 16.49
CA ILE A 105 0.10 12.58 17.83
C ILE A 105 -0.65 11.64 18.77
N LEU A 106 -1.71 10.98 18.29
CA LEU A 106 -2.47 10.00 19.08
C LEU A 106 -1.60 8.80 19.48
N THR A 107 -0.91 8.18 18.52
CA THR A 107 -0.05 7.03 18.81
C THR A 107 1.07 7.40 19.78
N ALA A 108 1.73 8.55 19.59
CA ALA A 108 2.74 9.06 20.51
C ALA A 108 2.18 9.35 21.91
N GLY A 109 1.00 9.99 22.00
CA GLY A 109 0.35 10.31 23.27
C GLY A 109 -0.07 9.06 24.04
N VAL A 110 -0.65 8.06 23.37
CA VAL A 110 -1.02 6.77 23.97
C VAL A 110 0.22 6.03 24.48
N LEU A 111 1.30 5.97 23.68
CA LEU A 111 2.55 5.32 24.08
C LEU A 111 3.16 5.94 25.35
N LEU A 112 3.12 7.26 25.48
CA LEU A 112 3.60 7.98 26.67
C LEU A 112 2.67 7.81 27.88
N ALA A 113 1.35 7.89 27.68
CA ALA A 113 0.37 7.80 28.77
C ALA A 113 0.30 6.41 29.41
N PHE A 114 0.43 5.34 28.61
CA PHE A 114 0.43 3.96 29.09
C PHE A 114 1.83 3.42 29.42
N GLY A 115 2.89 4.19 29.19
CA GLY A 115 4.27 3.79 29.46
C GLY A 115 4.74 2.59 28.63
N TRP A 116 4.10 2.32 27.49
CA TRP A 116 4.42 1.18 26.61
C TRP A 116 5.52 1.49 25.59
N LEU A 117 6.39 2.46 25.90
CA LEU A 117 7.48 2.83 25.00
C LEU A 117 8.39 1.61 24.78
N PRO A 118 8.53 1.12 23.53
CA PRO A 118 9.47 0.05 23.24
C PRO A 118 10.89 0.59 23.44
N GLY A 119 11.51 0.20 24.56
CA GLY A 119 12.84 0.67 24.98
C GLY A 119 12.96 1.14 26.44
N GLN A 120 11.85 1.39 27.16
CA GLN A 120 11.87 1.71 28.60
C GLN A 120 11.61 0.51 29.52
N GLN A 121 11.48 -0.70 28.98
CA GLN A 121 11.33 -1.95 29.76
C GLN A 121 12.67 -2.47 30.32
N GLY A 122 13.65 -1.60 30.48
CA GLY A 122 14.93 -1.88 31.12
C GLY A 122 15.25 -0.77 32.11
N VAL A 123 14.94 -1.02 33.38
CA VAL A 123 15.88 -0.65 34.46
C VAL A 123 17.16 -1.47 34.25
#